data_AF-A0A7L4YKJ3-F1
#
_entry.id   AF-A0A7L4YKJ3-F1
#
_cell.length_a   1.000
_cell.length_b   1.000
_cell.length_c   1.000
_cell.angle_alpha   90.00
_cell.angle_beta   90.00
_cell.angle_gamma   90.00
#
_symmetry.space_group_name_H-M   'P 1'
#
loop_
_entity.id
_entity.type
_entity.pdbx_description
1 polymer ?
#
loop_
_entity_poly.entity_id
_entity_poly.type
_entity_poly.pdbx_seq_one_letter_code
_entity_poly.pdbx_strand_id
1 'polypeptide(L)'
;MTTQTSSALSDPAYAVPTGPAGESGLAWLRHHVPRFTNGARHARLRTAVEAVIAAVDDAPYTADPTTTLLTALGLPRHHKSDVERVAGAYQPHVEQSAAADAAADRLLAACGGRTDDAAAKVCVLVQAHAGITALLATTDGPPIPRTRRVGPDGDVEVDLADAPFGAGAHRCPGERLGRRLAEEAGA
;
A
#
# COMPACT_ATOMS: atom_id res chain seq x y z
N MET A 1 -23.80 1.57 -1.61
CA MET A 1 -22.73 2.37 -0.96
C MET A 1 -22.89 3.80 -1.46
N THR A 2 -22.98 4.79 -0.57
CA THR A 2 -23.07 6.20 -0.98
C THR A 2 -21.68 6.73 -1.37
N THR A 3 -21.62 7.73 -2.24
CA THR A 3 -20.36 8.39 -2.64
C THR A 3 -20.21 9.71 -1.88
N GLN A 4 -19.04 9.95 -1.32
CA GLN A 4 -18.63 11.14 -0.59
C GLN A 4 -17.51 11.87 -1.34
N THR A 5 -17.36 13.16 -1.07
CA THR A 5 -16.24 13.97 -1.60
C THR A 5 -14.96 13.76 -0.77
N SER A 6 -13.83 14.24 -1.27
CA SER A 6 -12.52 14.09 -0.63
C SER A 6 -12.42 14.72 0.77
N SER A 7 -13.35 15.58 1.19
CA SER A 7 -13.40 16.10 2.56
C SER A 7 -13.54 15.00 3.62
N ALA A 8 -14.22 13.90 3.28
CA ALA A 8 -14.35 12.73 4.17
C ALA A 8 -13.00 12.08 4.52
N LEU A 9 -11.92 12.38 3.78
CA LEU A 9 -10.59 11.83 4.08
C LEU A 9 -9.94 12.44 5.33
N SER A 10 -10.35 13.65 5.71
CA SER A 10 -9.81 14.37 6.88
C SER A 10 -10.82 14.48 8.02
N ASP A 11 -12.04 14.00 7.81
CA ASP A 11 -13.10 13.99 8.81
C ASP A 11 -12.93 12.79 9.76
N PRO A 12 -12.79 13.01 11.08
CA PRO A 12 -12.61 11.93 12.05
C PRO A 12 -13.81 10.96 12.15
N ALA A 13 -14.98 11.32 11.64
CA ALA A 13 -16.15 10.42 11.57
C ALA A 13 -15.98 9.30 10.53
N TYR A 14 -14.99 9.40 9.63
CA TYR A 14 -14.77 8.45 8.54
C TYR A 14 -13.43 7.72 8.72
N ALA A 15 -13.49 6.47 9.12
CA ALA A 15 -12.31 5.63 9.35
C ALA A 15 -11.94 4.80 8.11
N VAL A 16 -10.69 4.35 7.99
CA VAL A 16 -10.37 3.28 7.02
C VAL A 16 -10.95 1.95 7.50
N PRO A 17 -11.44 1.07 6.61
CA PRO A 17 -11.88 -0.27 6.98
C PRO A 17 -10.74 -1.06 7.63
N THR A 18 -11.05 -1.74 8.74
CA THR A 18 -10.09 -2.61 9.42
C THR A 18 -9.93 -3.92 8.65
N GLY A 19 -8.69 -4.35 8.44
CA GLY A 19 -8.40 -5.65 7.82
C GLY A 19 -8.72 -6.80 8.78
N PRO A 20 -9.15 -7.98 8.26
CA PRO A 20 -9.41 -9.13 9.12
C PRO A 20 -8.14 -9.53 9.88
N ALA A 21 -8.30 -9.94 11.13
CA ALA A 21 -7.21 -10.52 11.91
C ALA A 21 -6.85 -11.92 11.38
N GLY A 22 -5.59 -12.31 11.49
CA GLY A 22 -5.11 -13.64 11.14
C GLY A 22 -3.68 -13.87 11.59
N GLU A 23 -3.28 -15.14 11.68
CA GLU A 23 -1.96 -15.56 12.19
C GLU A 23 -0.90 -15.68 11.07
N SER A 24 -1.32 -15.68 9.81
CA SER A 24 -0.45 -15.81 8.64
C SER A 24 -1.00 -15.08 7.39
N GLY A 25 -0.20 -15.06 6.33
CA GLY A 25 -0.62 -14.59 5.01
C GLY A 25 -1.09 -13.14 4.95
N LEU A 26 -2.04 -12.87 4.06
CA LEU A 26 -2.61 -11.54 3.84
C LEU A 26 -3.41 -11.04 5.05
N ALA A 27 -4.08 -11.91 5.79
CA ALA A 27 -4.82 -11.51 6.99
C ALA A 27 -3.87 -10.95 8.06
N TRP A 28 -2.76 -11.65 8.34
CA TRP A 28 -1.73 -11.14 9.24
C TRP A 28 -1.12 -9.83 8.73
N LEU A 29 -0.74 -9.78 7.44
CA LEU A 29 -0.12 -8.59 6.86
C LEU A 29 -1.05 -7.37 6.93
N ARG A 30 -2.32 -7.51 6.50
CA ARG A 30 -3.31 -6.42 6.54
C ARG A 30 -3.55 -5.93 7.96
N HIS A 31 -3.49 -6.82 8.95
CA HIS A 31 -3.58 -6.44 10.34
C HIS A 31 -2.36 -5.60 10.79
N HIS A 32 -1.16 -5.82 10.27
CA HIS A 32 0.10 -5.20 10.73
C HIS A 32 0.59 -4.01 9.89
N VAL A 33 -0.29 -3.36 9.13
CA VAL A 33 0.05 -2.22 8.25
C VAL A 33 -0.84 -1.02 8.52
N PRO A 34 -0.38 0.22 8.25
CA PRO A 34 -1.18 1.42 8.50
C PRO A 34 -2.43 1.50 7.60
N ARG A 35 -2.39 0.88 6.40
CA ARG A 35 -3.44 1.00 5.37
C ARG A 35 -4.85 0.59 5.83
N PHE A 36 -4.93 -0.28 6.83
CA PHE A 36 -6.17 -0.82 7.39
C PHE A 36 -6.25 -0.62 8.91
N THR A 37 -5.54 0.40 9.43
CA THR A 37 -5.47 0.70 10.85
C THR A 37 -5.80 2.18 11.06
N ASN A 38 -6.39 2.53 12.21
CA ASN A 38 -6.68 3.92 12.60
C ASN A 38 -6.00 4.28 13.95
N GLY A 39 -6.04 5.57 14.31
CA GLY A 39 -5.61 6.06 15.63
C GLY A 39 -4.11 5.92 15.94
N ALA A 40 -3.77 5.76 17.23
CA ALA A 40 -2.37 5.72 17.69
C ALA A 40 -1.57 4.54 17.09
N ARG A 41 -2.23 3.39 16.88
CA ARG A 41 -1.61 2.23 16.23
C ARG A 41 -1.26 2.54 14.77
N HIS A 42 -2.14 3.24 14.06
CA HIS A 42 -1.84 3.72 12.71
C HIS A 42 -0.61 4.63 12.71
N ALA A 43 -0.54 5.61 13.60
CA ALA A 43 0.60 6.54 13.66
C ALA A 43 1.94 5.81 13.87
N ARG A 44 1.98 4.79 14.74
CA ARG A 44 3.17 3.96 14.94
C ARG A 44 3.57 3.19 13.67
N LEU A 45 2.63 2.43 13.10
CA LEU A 45 2.90 1.64 11.89
C LEU A 45 3.25 2.53 10.68
N ARG A 46 2.66 3.72 10.63
CA ARG A 46 2.93 4.73 9.62
C ARG A 46 4.37 5.24 9.70
N THR A 47 4.86 5.51 10.91
CA THR A 47 6.25 5.92 11.14
C THR A 47 7.23 4.89 10.58
N ALA A 48 6.98 3.59 10.79
CA ALA A 48 7.82 2.52 10.24
C ALA A 48 7.79 2.50 8.69
N VAL A 49 6.62 2.67 8.08
CA VAL A 49 6.49 2.74 6.62
C VAL A 49 7.21 3.97 6.03
N GLU A 50 7.11 5.13 6.68
CA GLU A 50 7.81 6.34 6.25
C GLU A 50 9.33 6.21 6.34
N ALA A 51 9.84 5.53 7.38
CA ALA A 51 11.26 5.22 7.49
C ALA A 51 11.75 4.31 6.35
N VAL A 52 10.95 3.29 5.97
CA VAL A 52 11.26 2.44 4.81
C VAL A 52 11.27 3.24 3.51
N ILE A 53 10.29 4.13 3.31
CA ILE A 53 10.22 4.99 2.12
C ILE A 53 11.43 5.91 2.06
N ALA A 54 11.80 6.57 3.16
CA ALA A 54 12.97 7.43 3.22
C ALA A 54 14.26 6.69 2.87
N ALA A 55 14.40 5.42 3.28
CA ALA A 55 15.59 4.61 2.98
C ALA A 55 15.72 4.22 1.49
N VAL A 56 14.63 4.24 0.72
CA VAL A 56 14.62 3.83 -0.69
C VAL A 56 14.28 4.99 -1.65
N ASP A 57 14.05 6.19 -1.13
CA ASP A 57 13.53 7.32 -1.88
C ASP A 57 14.44 7.73 -3.05
N ASP A 58 15.75 7.70 -2.80
CA ASP A 58 16.81 8.04 -3.75
C ASP A 58 17.50 6.80 -4.35
N ALA A 59 16.90 5.61 -4.20
CA ALA A 59 17.48 4.40 -4.76
C ALA A 59 17.60 4.53 -6.29
N PRO A 60 18.77 4.20 -6.87
CA PRO A 60 19.00 4.32 -8.30
C PRO A 60 18.05 3.39 -9.06
N TYR A 61 17.41 3.93 -10.09
CA TYR A 61 16.57 3.14 -10.97
C TYR A 61 17.37 2.01 -11.62
N THR A 62 16.73 0.85 -11.79
CA THR A 62 17.38 -0.32 -12.40
C THR A 62 16.75 -0.71 -13.72
N ALA A 63 15.64 -1.46 -13.69
CA ALA A 63 14.94 -1.95 -14.87
C ALA A 63 13.43 -1.73 -14.78
N ASP A 64 12.85 -1.98 -13.60
CA ASP A 64 11.47 -1.69 -13.29
C ASP A 64 11.33 -1.18 -11.84
N PRO A 65 10.23 -0.49 -11.50
CA PRO A 65 10.02 0.06 -10.16
C PRO A 65 10.07 -0.99 -9.04
N THR A 66 9.51 -2.18 -9.25
CA THR A 66 9.44 -3.22 -8.22
C THR A 66 10.82 -3.82 -7.97
N THR A 67 11.56 -4.14 -9.03
CA THR A 67 12.95 -4.62 -8.94
C THR A 67 13.87 -3.59 -8.29
N THR A 68 13.65 -2.30 -8.56
CA THR A 68 14.40 -1.20 -7.95
C THR A 68 14.19 -1.18 -6.43
N LEU A 69 12.94 -1.25 -5.96
CA LEU A 69 12.64 -1.28 -4.52
C LEU A 69 13.14 -2.56 -3.83
N LEU A 70 12.99 -3.73 -4.47
CA LEU A 70 13.55 -4.98 -3.95
C LEU A 70 15.07 -4.87 -3.75
N THR A 71 15.78 -4.36 -4.77
CA THR A 71 17.24 -4.19 -4.71
C THR A 71 17.64 -3.20 -3.62
N ALA A 72 16.93 -2.08 -3.50
CA ALA A 72 17.19 -1.05 -2.47
C ALA A 72 17.02 -1.57 -1.05
N LEU A 73 16.08 -2.51 -0.84
CA LEU A 73 15.85 -3.17 0.45
C LEU A 73 16.78 -4.37 0.70
N GLY A 74 17.72 -4.66 -0.22
CA GLY A 74 18.63 -5.80 -0.13
C GLY A 74 17.94 -7.15 -0.35
N LEU A 75 16.78 -7.16 -1.03
CA LEU A 75 15.98 -8.35 -1.28
C LEU A 75 16.26 -8.95 -2.67
N PRO A 76 16.20 -10.29 -2.81
CA PRO A 76 16.34 -10.94 -4.11
C PRO A 76 15.28 -10.51 -5.12
N ARG A 77 15.70 -10.23 -6.36
CA ARG A 77 14.80 -9.81 -7.46
C ARG A 77 13.73 -10.83 -7.84
N HIS A 78 13.97 -12.12 -7.55
CA HIS A 78 12.98 -13.17 -7.84
C HIS A 78 11.69 -13.03 -7.03
N HIS A 79 11.68 -12.24 -5.96
CA HIS A 79 10.47 -11.92 -5.20
C HIS A 79 9.52 -10.95 -5.93
N LYS A 80 9.87 -10.43 -7.12
CA LYS A 80 8.97 -9.60 -7.91
C LYS A 80 7.61 -10.28 -8.16
N SER A 81 7.61 -11.57 -8.48
CA SER A 81 6.37 -12.34 -8.68
C SER A 81 5.56 -12.52 -7.41
N ASP A 82 6.22 -12.59 -6.24
CA ASP A 82 5.53 -12.60 -4.95
C ASP A 82 4.88 -11.23 -4.68
N VAL A 83 5.58 -10.12 -4.95
CA VAL A 83 5.04 -8.75 -4.80
C VAL A 83 3.81 -8.55 -5.69
N GLU A 84 3.89 -8.91 -6.97
CA GLU A 84 2.77 -8.85 -7.92
C GLU A 84 1.56 -9.64 -7.42
N ARG A 85 1.79 -10.87 -6.95
CA ARG A 85 0.72 -11.73 -6.47
C ARG A 85 0.04 -11.20 -5.21
N VAL A 86 0.83 -10.67 -4.28
CA VAL A 86 0.30 -10.06 -3.05
C VAL A 86 -0.43 -8.76 -3.39
N ALA A 87 0.10 -7.92 -4.28
CA ALA A 87 -0.56 -6.69 -4.73
C ALA A 87 -1.91 -6.96 -5.38
N GLY A 88 -1.99 -7.97 -6.25
CA GLY A 88 -3.25 -8.38 -6.88
C GLY A 88 -4.34 -8.83 -5.91
N ALA A 89 -3.96 -9.28 -4.70
CA ALA A 89 -4.90 -9.72 -3.66
C ALA A 89 -4.85 -8.83 -2.41
N TYR A 90 -4.22 -7.65 -2.43
CA TYR A 90 -3.95 -6.90 -1.20
C TYR A 90 -5.21 -6.28 -0.58
N GLN A 91 -6.17 -5.87 -1.41
CA GLN A 91 -7.41 -5.26 -0.95
C GLN A 91 -8.33 -6.30 -0.27
N PRO A 92 -8.93 -6.01 0.90
CA PRO A 92 -9.77 -6.97 1.63
C PRO A 92 -10.99 -7.49 0.88
N HIS A 93 -11.46 -6.77 -0.14
CA HIS A 93 -12.62 -7.13 -0.94
C HIS A 93 -12.28 -7.93 -2.20
N VAL A 94 -10.99 -8.17 -2.46
CA VAL A 94 -10.54 -9.04 -3.54
C VAL A 94 -10.42 -10.47 -3.01
N GLU A 95 -10.81 -11.45 -3.82
CA GLU A 95 -10.72 -12.85 -3.46
C GLU A 95 -9.28 -13.24 -3.08
N GLN A 96 -9.15 -13.78 -1.88
CA GLN A 96 -7.87 -14.24 -1.35
C GLN A 96 -7.65 -15.70 -1.77
N SER A 97 -6.42 -16.00 -2.21
CA SER A 97 -6.02 -17.36 -2.56
C SER A 97 -4.88 -17.84 -1.68
N ALA A 98 -4.80 -19.15 -1.45
CA ALA A 98 -3.68 -19.77 -0.72
C ALA A 98 -2.32 -19.44 -1.37
N ALA A 99 -2.27 -19.24 -2.68
CA ALA A 99 -1.06 -18.83 -3.39
C ALA A 99 -0.62 -17.40 -3.04
N ALA A 100 -1.58 -16.48 -2.85
CA ALA A 100 -1.28 -15.11 -2.41
C ALA A 100 -0.83 -15.08 -0.94
N ASP A 101 -1.42 -15.92 -0.09
CA ASP A 101 -0.97 -16.07 1.30
C ASP A 101 0.46 -16.62 1.40
N ALA A 102 0.76 -17.65 0.62
CA ALA A 102 2.10 -18.21 0.57
C ALA A 102 3.14 -17.20 0.04
N ALA A 103 2.75 -16.34 -0.91
CA ALA A 103 3.61 -15.25 -1.39
C ALA A 103 3.84 -14.19 -0.31
N ALA A 104 2.81 -13.81 0.44
CA ALA A 104 2.95 -12.87 1.56
C ALA A 104 3.87 -13.43 2.65
N ASP A 105 3.72 -14.72 3.02
CA ASP A 105 4.59 -15.37 4.01
C ASP A 105 6.05 -15.45 3.54
N ARG A 106 6.31 -15.72 2.25
CA ARG A 106 7.68 -15.69 1.67
C ARG A 106 8.30 -14.30 1.75
N LEU A 107 7.55 -13.25 1.38
CA LEU A 107 8.04 -11.87 1.47
C LEU A 107 8.35 -11.47 2.91
N LEU A 108 7.48 -11.82 3.86
CA LEU A 108 7.71 -11.58 5.27
C LEU A 108 8.97 -12.30 5.76
N ALA A 109 9.13 -13.58 5.43
CA ALA A 109 10.33 -14.34 5.77
C ALA A 109 11.60 -13.68 5.22
N ALA A 110 11.59 -13.25 3.95
CA ALA A 110 12.71 -12.53 3.34
C ALA A 110 13.00 -11.17 4.00
N CYS A 111 11.97 -10.52 4.56
CA CYS A 111 12.08 -9.24 5.24
C CYS A 111 12.45 -9.34 6.74
N GLY A 112 12.60 -10.54 7.30
CA GLY A 112 12.94 -10.76 8.71
C GLY A 112 11.86 -11.43 9.57
N GLY A 113 10.83 -12.02 8.95
CA GLY A 113 9.76 -12.76 9.62
C GLY A 113 8.53 -11.90 9.92
N ARG A 114 7.71 -12.34 10.89
CA ARG A 114 6.45 -11.68 11.27
C ARG A 114 6.71 -10.57 12.30
N THR A 115 7.29 -9.45 11.84
CA THR A 115 7.58 -8.26 12.65
C THR A 115 6.95 -7.01 12.02
N ASP A 116 6.77 -5.95 12.82
CA ASP A 116 6.27 -4.65 12.31
C ASP A 116 7.23 -4.09 11.22
N ASP A 117 8.55 -4.27 11.37
CA ASP A 117 9.55 -3.84 10.38
C ASP A 117 9.41 -4.60 9.04
N ALA A 118 9.22 -5.92 9.11
CA ALA A 118 9.00 -6.72 7.91
C ALA A 118 7.66 -6.36 7.24
N ALA A 119 6.60 -6.16 8.03
CA ALA A 119 5.31 -5.72 7.53
C ALA A 119 5.41 -4.35 6.85
N ALA A 120 6.19 -3.41 7.38
CA ALA A 120 6.43 -2.10 6.77
C ALA A 120 7.13 -2.22 5.40
N LYS A 121 8.17 -3.05 5.29
CA LYS A 121 8.86 -3.33 4.01
C LYS A 121 7.92 -3.93 2.97
N VAL A 122 7.17 -4.97 3.35
CA VAL A 122 6.20 -5.61 2.45
C VAL A 122 5.09 -4.64 2.07
N CYS A 123 4.61 -3.81 3.00
CA CYS A 123 3.62 -2.77 2.72
C CYS A 123 4.11 -1.78 1.64
N VAL A 124 5.35 -1.31 1.73
CA VAL A 124 5.94 -0.41 0.73
C VAL A 124 6.03 -1.10 -0.62
N LEU A 125 6.59 -2.31 -0.69
CA LEU A 125 6.72 -3.07 -1.95
C LEU A 125 5.37 -3.26 -2.64
N VAL A 126 4.37 -3.74 -1.91
CA VAL A 126 3.06 -4.09 -2.44
C VAL A 126 2.27 -2.87 -2.87
N GLN A 127 2.22 -1.83 -2.04
CA GLN A 127 1.47 -0.62 -2.38
C GLN A 127 2.17 0.24 -3.44
N ALA A 128 3.51 0.30 -3.44
CA ALA A 128 4.25 0.97 -4.50
C ALA A 128 4.04 0.25 -5.84
N HIS A 129 4.11 -1.09 -5.88
CA HIS A 129 3.83 -1.86 -7.08
C HIS A 129 2.44 -1.53 -7.66
N ALA A 130 1.39 -1.62 -6.83
CA ALA A 130 0.02 -1.33 -7.27
C ALA A 130 -0.16 0.14 -7.68
N GLY A 131 0.36 1.07 -6.89
CA GLY A 131 0.22 2.51 -7.14
C GLY A 131 0.97 2.98 -8.39
N ILE A 132 2.18 2.48 -8.62
CA ILE A 132 2.99 2.83 -9.79
C ILE A 132 2.41 2.19 -11.05
N THR A 133 1.96 0.94 -10.97
CA THR A 133 1.23 0.29 -12.08
C THR A 133 0.00 1.11 -12.47
N ALA A 134 -0.77 1.59 -11.49
CA ALA A 134 -1.91 2.44 -11.74
C ALA A 134 -1.52 3.80 -12.32
N LEU A 135 -0.43 4.43 -11.85
CA LEU A 135 0.10 5.68 -12.41
C LEU A 135 0.48 5.52 -13.87
N LEU A 136 1.21 4.45 -14.22
CA LEU A 136 1.64 4.18 -15.60
C LEU A 136 0.47 3.89 -16.55
N ALA A 137 -0.63 3.32 -16.03
CA ALA A 137 -1.82 3.03 -16.81
C ALA A 137 -2.79 4.23 -16.94
N THR A 138 -2.62 5.28 -16.13
CA THR A 138 -3.57 6.40 -16.07
C THR A 138 -3.08 7.56 -16.91
N THR A 139 -3.85 7.93 -17.92
CA THR A 139 -3.56 9.10 -18.78
C THR A 139 -4.19 10.39 -18.22
N ASP A 140 -5.42 10.30 -17.72
CA ASP A 140 -6.20 11.40 -17.17
C ASP A 140 -6.84 11.00 -15.85
N GLY A 141 -6.83 11.91 -14.87
CA GLY A 141 -7.44 11.70 -13.56
C GLY A 141 -6.54 10.98 -12.54
N PRO A 142 -7.09 10.67 -11.34
CA PRO A 142 -6.34 10.00 -10.28
C PRO A 142 -6.06 8.52 -10.62
N PRO A 143 -4.86 7.98 -10.29
CA PRO A 143 -4.52 6.58 -10.55
C PRO A 143 -5.43 5.61 -9.79
N ILE A 144 -5.90 6.03 -8.61
CA ILE A 144 -6.91 5.34 -7.84
C ILE A 144 -8.09 6.31 -7.70
N PRO A 145 -9.20 6.11 -8.42
CA PRO A 145 -10.26 7.11 -8.49
C PRO A 145 -11.15 7.14 -7.24
N ARG A 146 -11.19 6.03 -6.49
CA ARG A 146 -12.05 5.91 -5.32
C ARG A 146 -11.36 5.14 -4.21
N THR A 147 -11.69 5.47 -2.98
CA THR A 147 -11.33 4.70 -1.80
C THR A 147 -12.56 4.42 -0.94
N ARG A 148 -12.44 3.50 0.03
CA ARG A 148 -13.52 3.18 0.97
C ARG A 148 -13.25 3.75 2.34
N ARG A 149 -14.31 4.16 3.03
CA ARG A 149 -14.31 4.55 4.44
C ARG A 149 -15.50 3.92 5.15
N VAL A 150 -15.39 3.76 6.45
CA VAL A 150 -16.50 3.42 7.35
C VAL A 150 -16.96 4.73 7.98
N GLY A 151 -18.13 5.21 7.59
CA GLY A 151 -18.78 6.39 8.17
C GLY A 151 -19.83 6.02 9.23
N PRO A 152 -20.53 7.00 9.81
CA PRO A 152 -21.55 6.78 10.84
C PRO A 152 -22.68 5.85 10.41
N ASP A 153 -23.07 5.90 9.13
CA ASP A 153 -24.16 5.12 8.55
C ASP A 153 -23.67 3.86 7.81
N GLY A 154 -22.40 3.49 7.98
CA GLY A 154 -21.76 2.35 7.34
C GLY A 154 -20.76 2.73 6.24
N ASP A 155 -20.49 1.77 5.34
CA ASP A 155 -19.46 1.92 4.32
C ASP A 155 -19.84 2.97 3.26
N VAL A 156 -18.87 3.81 2.90
CA VAL A 156 -18.97 4.82 1.85
C VAL A 156 -17.80 4.72 0.87
N GLU A 157 -18.04 5.08 -0.38
CA GLU A 157 -16.96 5.41 -1.32
C GLU A 157 -16.60 6.88 -1.19
N VAL A 158 -15.33 7.20 -1.35
CA VAL A 158 -14.82 8.56 -1.40
C VAL A 158 -14.17 8.77 -2.77
N ASP A 159 -14.62 9.80 -3.49
CA ASP A 159 -14.01 10.24 -4.74
C ASP A 159 -12.65 10.91 -4.47
N LEU A 160 -11.64 10.51 -5.26
CA LEU A 160 -10.27 10.99 -5.16
C LEU A 160 -9.86 11.96 -6.28
N ALA A 161 -10.79 12.43 -7.12
CA ALA A 161 -10.49 13.38 -8.20
C ALA A 161 -9.64 14.59 -7.73
N ASP A 162 -10.04 15.22 -6.61
CA ASP A 162 -9.33 16.39 -6.04
C ASP A 162 -8.29 16.01 -4.97
N ALA A 163 -8.09 14.71 -4.71
CA ALA A 163 -7.14 14.19 -3.73
C ALA A 163 -6.50 12.86 -4.21
N PRO A 164 -5.78 12.86 -5.34
CA PRO A 164 -5.28 11.64 -5.99
C PRO A 164 -4.37 10.77 -5.11
N PHE A 165 -3.75 11.37 -4.10
CA PHE A 165 -2.87 10.72 -3.13
C PHE A 165 -3.48 10.72 -1.71
N GLY A 166 -4.79 10.92 -1.59
CA GLY A 166 -5.50 11.04 -0.33
C GLY A 166 -5.20 12.34 0.43
N ALA A 167 -5.73 12.44 1.65
CA ALA A 167 -5.56 13.58 2.54
C ALA A 167 -5.60 13.14 4.02
N GLY A 168 -5.32 14.08 4.92
CA GLY A 168 -5.36 13.84 6.36
C GLY A 168 -4.33 12.81 6.84
N ALA A 169 -4.65 12.10 7.91
CA ALA A 169 -3.77 11.10 8.52
C ALA A 169 -3.38 9.96 7.55
N HIS A 170 -4.21 9.70 6.53
CA HIS A 170 -4.01 8.64 5.55
C HIS A 170 -3.49 9.14 4.18
N ARG A 171 -3.01 10.38 4.09
CA ARG A 171 -2.32 10.88 2.89
C ARG A 171 -1.16 9.96 2.52
N CYS A 172 -0.99 9.66 1.23
CA CYS A 172 0.07 8.77 0.75
C CYS A 172 1.46 9.33 1.13
N PRO A 173 2.31 8.56 1.83
CA PRO A 173 3.69 8.98 2.14
C PRO A 173 4.60 8.82 0.93
N GLY A 174 4.29 7.87 0.05
CA GLY A 174 5.10 7.48 -1.09
C GLY A 174 4.76 8.22 -2.37
N GLU A 175 4.05 9.35 -2.32
CA GLU A 175 3.68 10.10 -3.52
C GLU A 175 4.91 10.49 -4.35
N ARG A 176 5.92 11.09 -3.72
CA ARG A 176 7.16 11.51 -4.39
C ARG A 176 7.88 10.31 -5.01
N LEU A 177 8.12 9.26 -4.23
CA LEU A 177 8.75 8.02 -4.67
C LEU A 177 7.99 7.38 -5.85
N GLY A 178 6.67 7.28 -5.73
CA GLY A 178 5.82 6.67 -6.76
C GLY A 178 5.83 7.44 -8.08
N ARG A 179 5.78 8.77 -8.01
CA ARG A 179 5.88 9.63 -9.21
C ARG A 179 7.25 9.51 -9.87
N ARG A 180 8.34 9.62 -9.09
CA ARG A 180 9.71 9.48 -9.59
C ARG A 180 9.90 8.16 -10.34
N LEU A 181 9.55 7.04 -9.71
CA LEU A 181 9.72 5.72 -10.31
C LEU A 181 8.79 5.49 -11.52
N ALA A 182 7.61 6.12 -11.55
CA ALA A 182 6.73 6.07 -12.71
C ALA A 182 7.31 6.87 -13.89
N GLU A 183 7.87 8.05 -13.64
CA GLU A 183 8.55 8.88 -14.64
C GLU A 183 9.75 8.14 -15.23
N GLU A 184 10.61 7.54 -14.39
CA GLU A 184 11.77 6.76 -14.84
C GLU A 184 11.39 5.49 -15.61
N ALA A 185 10.22 4.89 -15.32
CA ALA A 185 9.73 3.71 -16.03
C ALA A 185 9.03 4.03 -17.36
N GLY A 186 8.53 5.25 -17.52
CA GLY A 186 7.88 5.74 -18.75
C GLY A 186 8.81 6.46 -19.72
N ALA A 187 10.03 6.81 -19.28
CA ALA A 187 11.10 7.40 -20.09
C ALA A 187 11.78 6.37 -21.00
#